data_AF-A0A970F8P0-F1
#
_entry.id   AF-A0A970F8P0-F1
#
_cell.length_a   1.000
_cell.length_b   1.000
_cell.length_c   1.000
_cell.angle_alpha   90.00
_cell.angle_beta   90.00
_cell.angle_gamma   90.00
#
_symmetry.space_group_name_H-M   'P 1'
#
loop_
_entity.id
_entity.type
_entity.pdbx_description
1 polymer ?
#
loop_
_entity_poly.entity_id
_entity_poly.type
_entity_poly.pdbx_seq_one_letter_code
_entity_poly.pdbx_strand_id
1 'polypeptide(L)'
;TQKYKNFNDFEKRVLAEPIEEINIHTHFTVSYEKIKKGTRNDTIQFYIEKKQIAPDSFYKVDDSVYEAQQAEKEQKQTALVIQALQSQYTTILMENMLIGYKDMQDIELMAGLQEMVYPLYDELKTLRGLDGVRDHLAYVSRKQTSYSKTNIVKYLKMAIAQYLVTVKNHQFKS
;
A
#
# COMPACT_ATOMS: atom_id res chain seq x y z
N THR A 1 18.59 -48.19 -13.09
CA THR A 1 17.82 -48.96 -14.09
C THR A 1 17.09 -47.99 -14.99
N GLN A 2 17.27 -48.04 -16.32
CA GLN A 2 16.46 -47.23 -17.23
C GLN A 2 14.99 -47.67 -17.10
N LYS A 3 14.13 -46.77 -16.62
CA LYS A 3 12.67 -46.94 -16.67
C LYS A 3 12.22 -46.74 -18.12
N TYR A 4 11.24 -47.54 -18.56
CA TYR A 4 10.68 -47.51 -19.92
C TYR A 4 11.69 -47.89 -21.02
N LYS A 5 12.29 -49.09 -20.90
CA LYS A 5 13.20 -49.66 -21.92
C LYS A 5 12.53 -49.81 -23.29
N ASN A 6 11.22 -50.02 -23.32
CA ASN A 6 10.42 -50.03 -24.54
C ASN A 6 9.90 -48.61 -24.81
N PHE A 7 10.14 -48.10 -26.01
CA PHE A 7 9.65 -46.79 -26.43
C PHE A 7 8.12 -46.69 -26.34
N ASN A 8 7.38 -47.77 -26.57
CA ASN A 8 5.92 -47.76 -26.43
C ASN A 8 5.47 -47.45 -25.00
N ASP A 9 6.19 -47.95 -23.99
CA ASP A 9 5.88 -47.67 -22.59
C ASP A 9 6.21 -46.22 -22.23
N PHE A 10 7.30 -45.69 -22.79
CA PHE A 10 7.69 -44.29 -22.66
C PHE A 10 6.67 -43.37 -23.33
N GLU A 11 6.29 -43.68 -24.57
CA GLU A 11 5.32 -42.90 -25.33
C GLU A 11 3.98 -42.83 -24.61
N LYS A 12 3.49 -43.94 -24.07
CA LYS A 12 2.21 -43.93 -23.35
C LYS A 12 2.27 -43.12 -22.05
N ARG A 13 3.23 -43.41 -21.17
CA ARG A 13 3.25 -42.88 -19.79
C ARG A 13 3.93 -41.53 -19.62
N VAL A 14 4.78 -41.14 -20.57
CA VAL A 14 5.60 -39.93 -20.47
C VAL A 14 5.23 -38.89 -21.53
N LEU A 15 4.67 -39.32 -22.67
CA LEU A 15 4.23 -38.38 -23.72
C LEU A 15 2.71 -38.29 -23.75
N ALA A 16 1.99 -39.36 -24.08
CA ALA A 16 0.57 -39.32 -24.37
C ALA A 16 -0.29 -38.91 -23.16
N GLU A 17 -0.16 -39.61 -22.02
CA GLU A 17 -0.93 -39.33 -20.81
C GLU A 17 -0.69 -37.89 -20.28
N PRO A 18 0.56 -37.41 -20.11
CA PRO A 18 0.79 -36.05 -19.65
C PRO A 18 0.37 -34.97 -20.65
N ILE A 19 0.50 -35.21 -21.97
CA ILE A 19 0.08 -34.24 -22.99
C ILE A 19 -1.45 -34.09 -22.99
N GLU A 20 -2.19 -35.19 -22.81
CA GLU A 20 -3.64 -35.15 -22.64
C GLU A 20 -4.01 -34.33 -21.39
N GLU A 21 -3.33 -34.58 -20.26
CA GLU A 21 -3.53 -33.82 -19.03
C GLU A 21 -3.24 -32.32 -19.21
N ILE A 22 -2.13 -31.96 -19.85
CA ILE A 22 -1.77 -30.56 -20.16
C ILE A 22 -2.83 -29.93 -21.08
N ASN A 23 -3.28 -30.65 -22.10
CA ASN A 23 -4.30 -30.17 -23.03
C ASN A 23 -5.67 -30.00 -22.38
N ILE A 24 -5.99 -30.73 -21.31
CA ILE A 24 -7.27 -30.59 -20.60
C ILE A 24 -7.17 -29.52 -19.51
N HIS A 25 -6.08 -29.50 -18.74
CA HIS A 25 -5.97 -28.73 -17.51
C HIS A 25 -5.13 -27.45 -17.61
N THR A 26 -4.63 -27.10 -18.80
CA THR A 26 -3.90 -25.85 -19.02
C THR A 26 -4.43 -25.05 -20.20
N HIS A 27 -3.92 -23.82 -20.35
CA HIS A 27 -4.24 -22.93 -21.46
C HIS A 27 -3.41 -23.20 -22.72
N PHE A 28 -2.72 -24.35 -22.77
CA PHE A 28 -1.90 -24.73 -23.90
C PHE A 28 -2.52 -25.90 -24.66
N THR A 29 -2.31 -25.89 -25.97
CA THR A 29 -2.47 -27.05 -26.83
C THR A 29 -1.07 -27.53 -27.20
N VAL A 30 -0.72 -28.71 -26.69
CA VAL A 30 0.56 -29.38 -26.86
C VAL A 30 0.34 -30.60 -27.76
N SER A 31 1.19 -30.75 -28.76
CA SER A 31 1.32 -31.94 -29.58
C SER A 31 2.79 -32.27 -29.79
N TYR A 32 3.08 -33.47 -30.29
CA TYR A 32 4.46 -33.90 -30.54
C TYR A 32 4.58 -34.72 -31.81
N GLU A 33 5.77 -34.72 -32.39
CA GLU A 33 6.14 -35.52 -33.56
C GLU A 33 7.43 -36.31 -33.30
N LYS A 34 7.47 -37.53 -33.84
CA LYS A 34 8.61 -38.45 -33.73
C LYS A 34 9.45 -38.37 -35.00
N ILE A 35 10.65 -37.81 -34.88
CA ILE A 35 11.61 -37.73 -35.98
C ILE A 35 12.52 -38.96 -35.92
N LYS A 36 12.55 -39.71 -37.02
CA LYS A 36 13.34 -40.95 -37.13
C LYS A 36 14.70 -40.69 -37.76
N LYS A 37 15.71 -41.41 -37.28
CA LYS A 37 17.01 -41.56 -37.93
C LYS A 37 17.17 -43.01 -38.35
N GLY A 38 16.84 -43.31 -39.61
CA GLY A 38 16.65 -44.68 -40.07
C GLY A 38 15.36 -45.30 -39.50
N THR A 39 15.43 -46.50 -38.91
CA THR A 39 14.26 -47.21 -38.35
C THR A 39 13.96 -46.87 -36.89
N ARG A 40 14.84 -46.11 -36.23
CA ARG A 40 14.71 -45.73 -34.81
C ARG A 40 14.24 -44.29 -34.66
N ASN A 41 13.43 -44.03 -33.64
CA ASN A 41 13.10 -42.67 -33.22
C ASN A 41 14.35 -42.04 -32.59
N ASP A 42 14.75 -40.88 -33.08
CA ASP A 42 15.99 -40.19 -32.67
C ASP A 42 15.66 -38.91 -31.90
N THR A 43 14.65 -38.17 -32.36
CA THR A 43 14.24 -36.88 -31.76
C THR A 43 12.72 -36.81 -31.61
N ILE A 44 12.26 -36.15 -30.54
CA ILE A 44 10.86 -35.79 -30.34
C ILE A 44 10.77 -34.27 -30.41
N GLN A 45 9.97 -33.76 -31.33
CA GLN A 45 9.70 -32.32 -31.46
C GLN A 45 8.32 -32.02 -30.88
N PHE A 46 8.23 -31.01 -30.03
CA PHE A 46 6.97 -30.57 -29.43
C PHE A 46 6.48 -29.30 -30.12
N TYR A 47 5.17 -29.24 -30.38
CA TYR A 47 4.46 -28.05 -30.82
C TYR A 47 3.56 -27.59 -29.68
N ILE A 48 3.75 -26.36 -29.22
CA ILE A 48 3.03 -25.80 -28.07
C ILE A 48 2.42 -24.48 -28.51
N GLU A 49 1.10 -24.41 -28.48
CA GLU A 49 0.33 -23.23 -28.82
C GLU A 49 -0.52 -22.80 -27.63
N LYS A 50 -0.75 -21.49 -27.48
CA LYS A 50 -1.68 -20.97 -26.50
C LYS A 50 -3.10 -21.07 -27.06
N LYS A 51 -4.03 -21.67 -26.31
CA LYS A 51 -5.45 -21.72 -26.69
C LYS A 51 -5.96 -20.30 -26.89
N GLN A 52 -6.65 -20.08 -28.01
CA GLN A 52 -7.38 -18.84 -28.26
C GLN A 52 -8.59 -18.81 -27.33
N ILE A 53 -8.42 -18.20 -26.16
CA ILE A 53 -9.52 -17.89 -25.25
C ILE A 53 -10.28 -16.76 -25.96
N ALA A 54 -11.54 -16.99 -26.34
CA ALA A 54 -12.43 -15.88 -26.69
C ALA A 54 -12.34 -14.87 -25.52
N PRO A 55 -12.13 -13.57 -25.76
CA PRO A 55 -11.84 -12.63 -24.67
C PRO A 55 -13.00 -12.66 -23.66
N ASP A 56 -12.81 -13.43 -22.59
CA ASP A 56 -13.67 -13.38 -21.43
C ASP A 56 -13.55 -11.94 -20.92
N SER A 57 -14.63 -11.18 -21.11
CA SER A 57 -14.71 -9.76 -20.77
C SER A 57 -14.59 -9.48 -19.26
N PHE A 58 -14.22 -10.50 -18.46
CA PHE A 58 -14.13 -10.47 -17.01
C PHE A 58 -12.70 -10.20 -16.48
N TYR A 59 -11.66 -10.41 -17.29
CA TYR A 59 -10.27 -10.31 -16.83
C TYR A 59 -9.69 -8.89 -16.74
N LYS A 60 -10.45 -7.85 -17.08
CA LYS A 60 -10.04 -6.44 -16.89
C LYS A 60 -10.65 -5.78 -15.63
N VAL A 61 -11.47 -6.51 -14.89
CA VAL A 61 -12.14 -5.96 -13.70
C VAL A 61 -11.15 -5.78 -12.54
N ASP A 62 -10.11 -6.62 -12.44
CA ASP A 62 -9.15 -6.58 -11.34
C ASP A 62 -8.16 -5.39 -11.46
N ASP A 63 -7.59 -5.16 -12.65
CA ASP A 63 -6.71 -4.00 -12.89
C ASP A 63 -7.49 -2.67 -12.76
N SER A 64 -8.72 -2.60 -13.27
CA SER A 64 -9.54 -1.39 -13.16
C SER A 64 -9.96 -1.07 -11.72
N VAL A 65 -10.26 -2.09 -10.90
CA VAL A 65 -10.61 -1.90 -9.49
C VAL A 65 -9.37 -1.51 -8.69
N TYR A 66 -8.21 -2.12 -8.97
CA TYR A 66 -6.94 -1.74 -8.35
C TYR A 66 -6.56 -0.29 -8.68
N GLU A 67 -6.63 0.11 -9.96
CA GLU A 67 -6.37 1.49 -10.38
C GLU A 67 -7.35 2.48 -9.74
N ALA A 68 -8.64 2.13 -9.68
CA ALA A 68 -9.65 2.96 -9.02
C ALA A 68 -9.38 3.11 -7.50
N GLN A 69 -9.00 2.03 -6.81
CA GLN A 69 -8.65 2.07 -5.39
C GLN A 69 -7.38 2.89 -5.13
N GLN A 70 -6.39 2.83 -6.03
CA GLN A 70 -5.17 3.64 -5.94
C GLN A 70 -5.49 5.12 -6.17
N ALA A 71 -6.29 5.43 -7.20
CA ALA A 71 -6.76 6.79 -7.47
C ALA A 71 -7.58 7.36 -6.29
N GLU A 72 -8.44 6.55 -5.66
CA GLU A 72 -9.22 6.95 -4.49
C GLU A 72 -8.31 7.27 -3.29
N LYS A 73 -7.29 6.44 -3.04
CA LYS A 73 -6.30 6.71 -1.97
C LYS A 73 -5.52 8.00 -2.22
N GLU A 74 -5.07 8.22 -3.46
CA GLU A 74 -4.37 9.46 -3.83
C GLU A 74 -5.27 10.69 -3.69
N GLN A 75 -6.52 10.60 -4.12
CA GLN A 75 -7.53 11.66 -3.93
C GLN A 75 -7.78 11.95 -2.46
N LYS A 76 -7.90 10.90 -1.63
CA LYS A 76 -8.06 11.08 -0.18
C LYS A 76 -6.84 11.75 0.42
N GLN A 77 -5.64 11.31 0.04
CA GLN A 77 -4.40 11.83 0.61
C GLN A 77 -4.15 13.29 0.19
N THR A 78 -4.43 13.64 -1.06
CA THR A 78 -4.39 15.03 -1.54
C THR A 78 -5.41 15.90 -0.82
N ALA A 79 -6.64 15.42 -0.61
CA ALA A 79 -7.65 16.14 0.16
C ALA A 79 -7.20 16.41 1.60
N LEU A 80 -6.57 15.44 2.27
CA LEU A 80 -6.03 15.61 3.62
C LEU A 80 -4.93 16.67 3.66
N VAL A 81 -4.02 16.67 2.69
CA VAL A 81 -2.95 17.68 2.61
C VAL A 81 -3.52 19.07 2.39
N ILE A 82 -4.50 19.23 1.49
CA ILE A 82 -5.16 20.53 1.25
C ILE A 82 -5.82 21.04 2.53
N GLN A 83 -6.54 20.17 3.26
CA GLN A 83 -7.15 20.53 4.53
C GLN A 83 -6.11 20.92 5.58
N ALA A 84 -5.00 20.17 5.68
CA ALA A 84 -3.90 20.53 6.57
C ALA A 84 -3.35 21.91 6.22
N LEU A 85 -3.04 22.17 4.94
CA LEU A 85 -2.47 23.45 4.52
C LEU A 85 -3.39 24.64 4.84
N GLN A 86 -4.71 24.46 4.75
CA GLN A 86 -5.71 25.47 5.08
C GLN A 86 -5.97 25.60 6.59
N SER A 87 -5.48 24.67 7.40
CA SER A 87 -5.71 24.66 8.84
C SER A 87 -4.97 25.81 9.54
N GLN A 88 -5.69 26.49 10.44
CA GLN A 88 -5.10 27.44 11.38
C GLN A 88 -4.00 26.80 12.26
N TYR A 89 -4.05 25.48 12.51
CA TYR A 89 -3.04 24.79 13.30
C TYR A 89 -1.69 24.72 12.59
N THR A 90 -1.68 24.55 11.26
CA THR A 90 -0.46 24.63 10.44
C THR A 90 0.21 25.98 10.58
N THR A 91 -0.59 27.05 10.59
CA THR A 91 -0.07 28.41 10.80
C THR A 91 0.58 28.55 12.17
N ILE A 92 -0.09 28.10 13.23
CA ILE A 92 0.47 28.17 14.60
C ILE A 92 1.72 27.30 14.75
N LEU A 93 1.76 26.12 14.09
CA LEU A 93 2.95 25.27 14.08
C LEU A 93 4.15 25.96 13.41
N MET A 94 3.93 26.67 12.30
CA MET A 94 4.97 27.46 11.63
C MET A 94 5.43 28.64 12.48
N GLU A 95 4.51 29.38 13.10
CA GLU A 95 4.83 30.49 14.01
C GLU A 95 5.73 30.05 15.18
N ASN A 96 5.53 28.81 15.66
CA ASN A 96 6.31 28.21 16.72
C ASN A 96 7.55 27.44 16.22
N MET A 97 7.87 27.53 14.92
CA MET A 97 8.99 26.83 14.28
C MET A 97 8.98 25.30 14.51
N LEU A 98 7.81 24.71 14.72
CA LEU A 98 7.62 23.27 14.89
C LEU A 98 7.62 22.52 13.56
N ILE A 99 7.21 23.22 12.50
CA ILE A 99 7.30 22.80 11.10
C ILE A 99 7.80 24.00 10.27
N GLY A 100 8.46 23.73 9.15
CA GLY A 100 8.90 24.73 8.19
C GLY A 100 8.30 24.55 6.79
N TYR A 101 8.61 25.48 5.88
CA TYR A 101 8.12 25.45 4.50
C TYR A 101 8.46 24.17 3.72
N LYS A 102 9.58 23.53 4.04
CA LYS A 102 9.95 22.24 3.42
C LYS A 102 9.02 21.11 3.86
N ASP A 103 8.59 21.13 5.13
CA ASP A 103 7.72 20.11 5.71
C ASP A 103 6.30 20.20 5.12
N MET A 104 5.87 21.37 4.63
CA MET A 104 4.59 21.54 3.94
C MET A 104 4.51 20.79 2.59
N GLN A 105 5.66 20.47 2.00
CA GLN A 105 5.75 19.68 0.76
C GLN A 105 5.76 18.18 1.04
N ASP A 106 5.93 17.77 2.31
CA ASP A 106 5.88 16.39 2.73
C ASP A 106 4.42 15.94 2.91
N ILE A 107 3.94 15.16 1.93
CA ILE A 107 2.57 14.66 1.86
C ILE A 107 2.23 13.79 3.06
N GLU A 108 3.15 12.93 3.50
CA GLU A 108 2.91 12.01 4.62
C GLU A 108 2.84 12.77 5.94
N LEU A 109 3.73 13.76 6.13
CA LEU A 109 3.73 14.63 7.28
C LEU A 109 2.42 15.42 7.37
N MET A 110 2.02 16.09 6.29
CA MET A 110 0.82 16.95 6.29
C MET A 110 -0.47 16.13 6.45
N ALA A 111 -0.58 14.99 5.76
CA ALA A 111 -1.71 14.08 5.97
C ALA A 111 -1.74 13.52 7.40
N GLY A 112 -0.57 13.17 7.96
CA GLY A 112 -0.44 12.71 9.33
C GLY A 112 -0.83 13.77 10.37
N LEU A 113 -0.49 15.04 10.14
CA LEU A 113 -0.95 16.15 10.97
C LEU A 113 -2.48 16.29 10.92
N GLN A 114 -3.07 16.26 9.72
CA GLN A 114 -4.52 16.35 9.52
C GLN A 114 -5.28 15.24 10.23
N GLU A 115 -4.84 13.98 10.08
CA GLU A 115 -5.59 12.84 10.61
C GLU A 115 -5.35 12.61 12.10
N MET A 116 -4.11 12.77 12.59
CA MET A 116 -3.73 12.30 13.92
C MET A 116 -3.56 13.41 14.96
N VAL A 117 -3.32 14.64 14.54
CA VAL A 117 -2.92 15.73 15.45
C VAL A 117 -3.99 16.81 15.52
N TYR A 118 -4.51 17.27 14.38
CA TYR A 118 -5.48 18.37 14.34
C TYR A 118 -6.81 18.08 15.03
N PRO A 119 -7.38 16.87 14.97
CA PRO A 119 -8.59 16.55 15.73
C PRO A 119 -8.38 16.67 17.26
N LEU A 120 -7.17 16.40 17.76
CA LEU A 120 -6.84 16.58 19.17
C LEU A 120 -6.70 18.07 19.53
N TYR A 121 -6.24 18.90 18.59
CA TYR A 121 -6.24 20.36 18.77
C TYR A 121 -7.63 20.97 18.63
N ASP A 122 -8.53 20.39 17.83
CA ASP A 122 -9.94 20.76 17.84
C ASP A 122 -10.55 20.50 19.21
N GLU A 123 -10.27 19.34 19.82
CA GLU A 123 -10.70 19.06 21.19
C GLU A 123 -10.10 20.04 22.22
N LEU A 124 -8.81 20.36 22.13
CA LEU A 124 -8.23 21.36 23.03
C LEU A 124 -8.87 22.74 22.83
N LYS A 125 -9.15 23.11 21.57
CA LYS A 125 -9.80 24.36 21.21
C LYS A 125 -11.22 24.45 21.78
N THR A 126 -11.99 23.36 21.81
CA THR A 126 -13.31 23.39 22.45
C THR A 126 -13.21 23.55 23.97
N LEU A 127 -12.17 23.02 24.60
CA LEU A 127 -11.97 23.08 26.06
C LEU A 127 -11.35 24.38 26.57
N ARG A 128 -10.44 24.98 25.80
CA ARG A 128 -9.58 26.11 26.23
C ARG A 128 -9.51 27.26 25.21
N GLY A 129 -10.27 27.18 24.12
CA GLY A 129 -10.18 28.15 23.04
C GLY A 129 -8.90 28.01 22.21
N LEU A 130 -8.77 28.86 21.19
CA LEU A 130 -7.60 28.86 20.31
C LEU A 130 -6.33 29.31 21.04
N ASP A 131 -6.45 30.17 22.04
CA ASP A 131 -5.30 30.63 22.82
C ASP A 131 -4.70 29.50 23.66
N GLY A 132 -5.53 28.59 24.20
CA GLY A 132 -5.02 27.38 24.85
C GLY A 132 -4.21 26.48 23.91
N VAL A 133 -4.58 26.42 22.62
CA VAL A 133 -3.79 25.70 21.60
C VAL A 133 -2.45 26.40 21.36
N ARG A 134 -2.44 27.73 21.25
CA ARG A 134 -1.21 28.52 21.07
C ARG A 134 -0.25 28.35 22.25
N ASP A 135 -0.77 28.45 23.47
CA ASP A 135 0.03 28.30 24.70
C ASP A 135 0.68 26.91 24.78
N HIS A 136 -0.10 25.86 24.46
CA HIS A 136 0.42 24.50 24.43
C HIS A 136 1.51 24.35 23.36
N LEU A 137 1.28 24.82 22.13
CA LEU A 137 2.26 24.71 21.05
C LEU A 137 3.55 25.49 21.33
N ALA A 138 3.44 26.68 21.93
CA ALA A 138 4.61 27.45 22.39
C ALA A 138 5.38 26.74 23.51
N TYR A 139 4.69 26.05 24.42
CA TYR A 139 5.34 25.20 25.42
C TYR A 139 6.06 24.00 24.77
N VAL A 140 5.39 23.29 23.86
CA VAL A 140 5.94 22.14 23.16
C VAL A 140 7.18 22.51 22.35
N SER A 141 7.14 23.63 21.62
CA SER A 141 8.30 24.14 20.88
C SER A 141 9.52 24.37 21.79
N ARG A 142 9.32 25.01 22.96
CA ARG A 142 10.41 25.23 23.93
C ARG A 142 10.95 23.95 24.56
N LYS A 143 10.15 22.89 24.65
CA LYS A 143 10.55 21.59 25.23
C LYS A 143 11.01 20.60 24.18
N GLN A 144 10.99 20.96 22.90
CA GLN A 144 11.42 20.08 21.83
C GLN A 144 12.93 19.87 21.89
N THR A 145 13.35 18.61 21.80
CA THR A 145 14.77 18.22 21.74
C THR A 145 15.13 17.70 20.35
N SER A 146 16.42 17.57 20.04
CA SER A 146 16.90 17.15 18.70
C SER A 146 16.33 15.80 18.25
N TYR A 147 16.11 14.85 19.17
CA TYR A 147 15.53 13.53 18.87
C TYR A 147 14.04 13.61 18.49
N SER A 148 13.32 14.61 19.02
CA SER A 148 11.89 14.84 18.75
C SER A 148 11.63 15.41 17.35
N LYS A 149 12.68 15.83 16.63
CA LYS A 149 12.57 16.40 15.27
C LYS A 149 12.45 15.34 14.18
N THR A 150 12.86 14.09 14.45
CA THR A 150 12.85 13.01 13.46
C THR A 150 11.42 12.56 13.10
N ASN A 151 10.45 12.72 14.01
CA ASN A 151 9.04 12.42 13.74
C ASN A 151 8.13 13.41 14.48
N ILE A 152 7.90 14.55 13.83
CA ILE A 152 7.12 15.66 14.41
C ILE A 152 5.67 15.26 14.70
N VAL A 153 5.04 14.47 13.82
CA VAL A 153 3.64 14.06 13.94
C VAL A 153 3.43 13.23 15.20
N LYS A 154 4.27 12.22 15.41
CA LYS A 154 4.23 11.37 16.61
C LYS A 154 4.49 12.19 17.86
N TYR A 155 5.47 13.08 17.82
CA TYR A 155 5.81 13.93 18.96
C TYR A 155 4.64 14.85 19.37
N LEU A 156 4.05 15.56 18.40
CA LEU A 156 2.92 16.45 18.65
C LEU A 156 1.70 15.70 19.16
N LYS A 157 1.38 14.53 18.57
CA LYS A 157 0.29 13.66 19.02
C LYS A 157 0.45 13.25 20.48
N MET A 158 1.65 12.81 20.87
CA MET A 158 1.92 12.41 22.26
C MET A 158 1.79 13.59 23.22
N ALA A 159 2.33 14.76 22.85
CA ALA A 159 2.28 15.95 23.68
C ALA A 159 0.83 16.40 23.93
N ILE A 160 0.03 16.55 22.87
CA ILE A 160 -1.36 17.00 23.01
C ILE A 160 -2.24 15.96 23.71
N ALA A 161 -2.06 14.66 23.46
CA ALA A 161 -2.81 13.62 24.14
C ALA A 161 -2.58 13.65 25.66
N GLN A 162 -1.32 13.78 26.10
CA GLN A 162 -0.99 13.90 27.52
C GLN A 162 -1.54 15.20 28.13
N TYR A 163 -1.48 16.31 27.39
CA TYR A 163 -2.01 17.58 27.83
C TYR A 163 -3.53 17.55 27.97
N LEU A 164 -4.26 16.96 27.02
CA LEU A 164 -5.71 16.81 27.08
C LEU A 164 -6.18 16.02 28.31
N VAL A 165 -5.48 14.94 28.67
CA VAL A 165 -5.76 14.20 29.93
C VAL A 165 -5.65 15.14 31.13
N THR A 166 -4.60 15.95 31.16
CA THR A 166 -4.37 16.91 32.23
C THR A 166 -5.47 17.97 32.26
N VAL A 167 -5.82 18.57 31.11
CA VAL A 167 -6.85 19.61 30.99
C VAL A 167 -8.22 19.09 31.44
N LYS A 168 -8.61 17.89 31.01
CA LYS A 168 -9.87 17.26 31.38
C LYS A 168 -9.93 17.00 32.89
N ASN A 169 -8.88 16.45 33.48
CA ASN A 169 -8.83 16.20 34.93
C ASN A 169 -8.97 17.47 35.79
N HIS A 170 -8.53 18.63 35.29
CA HIS A 170 -8.70 19.91 35.98
C HIS A 170 -10.12 20.49 35.81
N GLN A 171 -10.82 20.18 34.70
CA GLN A 171 -12.22 20.59 34.48
C GLN A 171 -13.19 19.85 35.42
N PHE A 172 -12.93 18.58 35.76
CA PHE A 172 -13.78 17.81 36.68
C PHE A 172 -13.58 18.13 38.18
N LYS A 173 -12.56 18.91 38.52
CA LYS A 173 -12.24 19.31 39.90
C LYS A 173 -12.64 20.76 40.22
N SER A 174 -13.14 21.49 39.22
CA SER A 174 -13.62 22.87 39.34
C SER A 174 -15.15 22.90 39.29
#